data_AF-A0A9D7P3S2-F1
#
_entry.id   AF-A0A9D7P3S2-F1
#
_cell.length_a   1.000
_cell.length_b   1.000
_cell.length_c   1.000
_cell.angle_alpha   90.00
_cell.angle_beta   90.00
_cell.angle_gamma   90.00
#
_symmetry.space_group_name_H-M   'P 1'
#
loop_
_entity.id
_entity.type
_entity.pdbx_description
1 polymer ?
#
loop_
_entity_poly.entity_id
_entity_poly.type
_entity_poly.pdbx_seq_one_letter_code
_entity_poly.pdbx_strand_id
1 'polypeptide(L)'
;MVAAFLAAIVAFAQWNFTVDTTFQAEVEGKNINDLMVMPDGKIFLSGRIRFLGDDFDRGSSKLLANGARDMSFPSFPETTGGGKITPWTNSFYVSNALVRRLNSDGPDRSGSSP
;
A
#
# COMPACT_ATOMS: atom_id res chain seq x y z
N MET A 1 -45.39 26.72 35.48
CA MET A 1 -44.32 25.73 35.76
C MET A 1 -44.99 24.37 35.68
N VAL A 2 -44.65 23.46 34.76
CA VAL A 2 -43.33 22.84 34.58
C VAL A 2 -43.11 22.54 33.09
N ALA A 3 -41.94 22.92 32.57
CA ALA A 3 -41.46 22.50 31.25
C ALA A 3 -40.66 21.20 31.41
N ALA A 4 -41.04 20.14 30.68
CA ALA A 4 -40.23 18.94 30.54
C ALA A 4 -39.40 19.06 29.26
N PHE A 5 -38.10 19.36 29.39
CA PHE A 5 -37.16 19.23 28.29
C PHE A 5 -36.71 17.77 28.21
N LEU A 6 -37.19 17.06 27.19
CA LEU A 6 -36.56 15.80 26.77
C LEU A 6 -35.23 16.15 26.10
N ALA A 7 -34.12 15.93 26.80
CA ALA A 7 -32.81 15.98 26.19
C ALA A 7 -32.68 14.80 25.21
N ALA A 8 -32.64 15.09 23.91
CA ALA A 8 -32.30 14.10 22.90
C ALA A 8 -30.82 13.73 23.07
N ILE A 9 -30.55 12.53 23.58
CA ILE A 9 -29.19 11.96 23.58
C ILE A 9 -28.96 11.40 22.19
N VAL A 10 -28.56 12.24 21.24
CA VAL A 10 -28.00 11.74 19.98
C VAL A 10 -26.56 11.35 20.27
N ALA A 11 -26.36 10.12 20.73
CA ALA A 11 -25.04 9.51 20.73
C ALA A 11 -24.65 9.28 19.26
N PHE A 12 -23.96 10.25 18.66
CA PHE A 12 -23.21 9.96 17.44
C PHE A 12 -22.22 8.87 17.80
N ALA A 13 -22.32 7.71 17.16
CA ALA A 13 -21.27 6.70 17.23
C ALA A 13 -19.97 7.40 16.79
N GLN A 14 -19.13 7.78 17.76
CA GLN A 14 -17.81 8.34 17.45
C GLN A 14 -17.07 7.23 16.70
N TRP A 15 -16.61 7.54 15.48
CA TRP A 15 -15.70 6.66 14.79
C TRP A 15 -14.48 6.51 15.69
N ASN A 16 -14.25 5.31 16.23
CA ASN A 16 -13.10 5.08 17.08
C ASN A 16 -11.85 5.14 16.19
N PHE A 17 -11.07 6.21 16.31
CA PHE A 17 -9.79 6.40 15.60
C PHE A 17 -8.66 5.58 16.24
N THR A 18 -8.97 4.38 16.71
CA THR A 18 -8.00 3.48 17.34
C THR A 18 -7.09 2.89 16.28
N VAL A 19 -5.80 2.76 16.60
CA VAL A 19 -4.82 2.09 15.74
C VAL A 19 -5.26 0.64 15.51
N ASP A 20 -5.25 0.19 14.25
CA ASP A 20 -5.42 -1.22 13.92
C ASP A 20 -4.14 -1.98 14.26
N THR A 21 -4.13 -2.62 15.43
CA THR A 21 -2.99 -3.42 15.88
C THR A 21 -2.88 -4.77 15.16
N THR A 22 -3.82 -5.13 14.29
CA THR A 22 -3.73 -6.34 13.47
C THR A 22 -2.98 -6.10 12.16
N PHE A 23 -2.78 -4.84 11.78
CA PHE A 23 -1.98 -4.45 10.63
C PHE A 23 -0.48 -4.48 10.97
N GLN A 24 0.23 -5.50 10.49
CA GLN A 24 1.62 -5.78 10.86
C GLN A 24 2.55 -5.68 9.64
N ALA A 25 2.86 -4.44 9.25
CA ALA A 25 3.86 -4.19 8.21
C ALA A 25 5.26 -4.23 8.81
N GLU A 26 5.95 -5.37 8.68
CA GLU A 26 7.34 -5.60 9.12
C GLU A 26 8.39 -4.88 8.25
N VAL A 27 8.12 -3.63 7.89
CA VAL A 27 9.00 -2.79 7.08
C VAL A 27 9.95 -2.04 8.03
N GLU A 28 11.23 -2.43 8.05
CA GLU A 28 12.28 -1.76 8.87
C GLU A 28 12.61 -0.35 8.36
N GLY A 29 12.40 -0.11 7.06
CA GLY A 29 12.34 1.22 6.47
C GLY A 29 13.66 1.80 5.96
N LYS A 30 13.72 1.99 4.64
CA LYS A 30 14.09 3.27 4.05
C LYS A 30 12.87 3.76 3.24
N ASN A 31 12.49 5.03 3.38
CA ASN A 31 11.46 5.78 2.66
C ASN A 31 10.46 4.99 1.78
N ILE A 32 9.25 4.70 2.29
CA ILE A 32 8.07 4.45 1.45
C ILE A 32 7.61 5.79 0.89
N ASN A 33 7.64 5.94 -0.42
CA ASN A 33 7.33 7.22 -1.08
C ASN A 33 5.87 7.33 -1.49
N ASP A 34 5.21 6.20 -1.78
CA ASP A 34 3.79 6.15 -2.08
C ASP A 34 3.22 4.75 -1.82
N LEU A 35 1.91 4.66 -1.60
CA LEU A 35 1.19 3.39 -1.49
C LEU A 35 -0.19 3.47 -2.16
N MET A 36 -0.69 2.32 -2.60
CA MET A 36 -2.02 2.22 -3.23
C MET A 36 -2.73 0.95 -2.75
N VAL A 37 -3.95 1.10 -2.24
CA VAL A 37 -4.84 -0.04 -1.96
C VAL A 37 -5.42 -0.51 -3.29
N MET A 38 -5.24 -1.80 -3.59
CA MET A 38 -5.73 -2.45 -4.80
C MET A 38 -7.19 -2.93 -4.60
N PRO A 39 -7.95 -3.16 -5.68
CA PRO A 39 -9.35 -3.61 -5.58
C PRO A 39 -9.56 -4.93 -4.81
N ASP A 40 -8.53 -5.78 -4.73
CA ASP A 40 -8.53 -7.04 -3.99
C ASP A 40 -8.19 -6.88 -2.49
N GLY A 41 -7.99 -5.65 -2.03
CA GLY A 41 -7.63 -5.33 -0.64
C GLY A 41 -6.14 -5.47 -0.32
N LYS A 42 -5.31 -5.90 -1.29
CA LYS A 42 -3.85 -5.86 -1.13
C LYS A 42 -3.35 -4.42 -1.24
N ILE A 43 -2.13 -4.19 -0.79
CA ILE A 43 -1.52 -2.86 -0.78
C ILE A 43 -0.24 -2.90 -1.59
N PHE A 44 -0.15 -2.08 -2.63
CA PHE A 44 1.09 -1.87 -3.37
C PHE A 44 1.91 -0.77 -2.70
N LEU A 45 3.21 -1.00 -2.57
CA LEU A 45 4.17 -0.06 -2.01
C LEU A 45 5.20 0.35 -3.04
N SER A 46 5.57 1.63 -3.05
CA SER A 46 6.63 2.18 -3.89
C SER A 46 7.59 3.02 -3.06
N GLY A 47 8.89 2.76 -3.14
CA GLY A 47 9.88 3.43 -2.31
C GLY A 47 11.24 2.75 -2.31
N ARG A 48 12.00 2.92 -1.23
CA ARG A 48 13.27 2.22 -0.97
C ARG A 48 13.06 1.15 0.10
N ILE A 49 12.27 0.15 -0.21
CA ILE A 49 11.65 -0.76 0.76
C ILE A 49 12.65 -1.80 1.25
N ARG A 50 12.70 -2.02 2.57
CA ARG A 50 13.42 -3.12 3.23
C ARG A 50 12.54 -3.70 4.32
N PHE A 51 12.34 -5.02 4.28
CA PHE A 51 11.65 -5.77 5.33
C PHE A 51 12.62 -6.25 6.39
N LEU A 52 12.11 -6.55 7.59
CA LEU A 52 12.86 -7.20 8.65
C LEU A 52 13.56 -8.46 8.13
N GLY A 53 14.89 -8.49 8.24
CA GLY A 53 15.72 -9.61 7.78
C GLY A 53 16.11 -9.60 6.29
N ASP A 54 15.70 -8.60 5.50
CA ASP A 54 16.22 -8.41 4.13
C ASP A 54 17.58 -7.65 4.16
N ASP A 55 18.57 -8.17 3.42
CA ASP A 55 19.89 -7.50 3.27
C ASP A 55 19.93 -6.42 2.18
N PHE A 56 18.84 -6.22 1.45
CA PHE A 56 18.79 -5.36 0.27
C PHE A 56 17.52 -4.50 0.21
N ASP A 57 17.61 -3.42 -0.58
CA ASP A 57 16.49 -2.51 -0.81
C ASP A 57 15.76 -2.86 -2.11
N ARG A 58 14.45 -2.60 -2.14
CA ARG A 58 13.55 -2.87 -3.27
C ARG A 58 12.86 -1.57 -3.69
N GLY A 59 12.63 -1.40 -5.00
CA GLY A 59 11.88 -0.25 -5.51
C GLY A 59 10.38 -0.30 -5.23
N SER A 60 9.84 -1.51 -5.06
CA SER A 60 8.43 -1.76 -4.78
C SER A 60 8.21 -3.09 -4.09
N SER A 61 7.03 -3.24 -3.48
CA SER A 61 6.57 -4.48 -2.86
C SER A 61 5.04 -4.50 -2.76
N LYS A 62 4.49 -5.60 -2.26
CA LYS A 62 3.07 -5.71 -1.92
C LYS A 62 2.89 -6.25 -0.51
N LEU A 63 1.84 -5.80 0.14
CA LEU A 63 1.33 -6.35 1.38
C LEU A 63 -0.04 -6.98 1.13
N LEU A 64 -0.35 -7.99 1.93
CA LEU A 64 -1.72 -8.48 2.15
C LEU A 64 -2.52 -7.42 2.93
N ALA A 65 -3.84 -7.60 2.99
CA ALA A 65 -4.74 -6.67 3.69
C ALA A 65 -4.41 -6.50 5.18
N ASN A 66 -3.81 -7.51 5.82
CA ASN A 66 -3.36 -7.48 7.21
C ASN A 66 -1.96 -6.87 7.40
N GLY A 67 -1.37 -6.29 6.36
CA GLY A 67 -0.04 -5.67 6.42
C GLY A 67 1.13 -6.64 6.28
N ALA A 68 0.90 -7.96 6.33
CA ALA A 68 1.95 -8.93 6.08
C ALA A 68 2.47 -8.84 4.63
N ARG A 69 3.77 -9.07 4.43
CA ARG A 69 4.39 -9.07 3.10
C ARG A 69 3.76 -10.13 2.19
N ASP A 70 3.35 -9.75 0.98
CA ASP A 70 2.91 -10.70 -0.05
C ASP A 70 4.13 -11.31 -0.76
N MET A 71 4.51 -12.53 -0.34
CA MET A 71 5.66 -13.26 -0.87
C MET A 71 5.48 -13.74 -2.32
N SER A 72 4.27 -13.67 -2.88
CA SER A 72 4.04 -13.98 -4.30
C SER A 72 4.44 -12.83 -5.24
N PHE A 73 4.64 -11.63 -4.68
CA PHE A 73 5.12 -10.49 -5.45
C PHE A 73 6.59 -10.66 -5.83
N PRO A 74 6.98 -10.34 -7.08
CA PRO A 74 8.36 -10.46 -7.52
C PRO A 74 9.35 -9.72 -6.62
N SER A 75 10.60 -10.17 -6.62
CA SER A 75 11.71 -9.54 -5.88
C SER A 75 12.56 -8.68 -6.82
N PHE A 76 13.40 -7.79 -6.25
CA PHE A 76 14.51 -7.19 -7.00
C PHE A 76 15.35 -8.31 -7.67
N PRO A 77 15.81 -8.14 -8.92
CA PRO A 77 15.73 -6.94 -9.77
C PRO A 77 14.46 -6.79 -10.61
N GLU A 78 13.53 -7.74 -10.54
CA GLU A 78 12.29 -7.70 -11.33
C GLU A 78 11.39 -6.54 -10.90
N THR A 79 11.42 -6.17 -9.62
CA THR A 79 10.62 -5.04 -9.11
C THR A 79 11.16 -3.70 -9.55
N THR A 80 10.29 -2.87 -10.11
CA THR A 80 10.55 -1.46 -10.31
C THR A 80 9.62 -0.59 -9.49
N GLY A 81 10.09 0.59 -9.12
CA GLY A 81 9.29 1.60 -8.46
C GLY A 81 10.16 2.68 -7.86
N GLY A 82 9.75 3.22 -6.71
CA GLY A 82 10.55 4.14 -5.93
C GLY A 82 10.03 5.56 -5.92
N GLY A 83 8.86 5.84 -6.50
CA GLY A 83 8.20 7.14 -6.36
C GLY A 83 6.71 7.04 -6.62
N LYS A 84 6.10 8.11 -7.13
CA LYS A 84 4.65 8.26 -7.13
C LYS A 84 3.96 7.14 -7.92
N ILE A 85 2.93 6.56 -7.31
CA ILE A 85 1.98 5.64 -7.93
C ILE A 85 0.84 6.47 -8.53
N THR A 86 0.47 6.16 -9.77
CA THR A 86 -0.70 6.77 -10.43
C THR A 86 -1.56 5.65 -11.03
N PRO A 87 -2.75 5.39 -10.46
CA PRO A 87 -3.64 4.33 -10.95
C PRO A 87 -4.02 4.51 -12.43
N TRP A 88 -4.13 3.41 -13.18
CA TRP A 88 -4.59 3.42 -14.56
C TRP A 88 -5.31 2.12 -14.93
N THR A 89 -6.64 2.15 -14.94
CA THR A 89 -7.48 0.99 -15.29
C THR A 89 -7.12 -0.27 -14.46
N ASN A 90 -6.51 -1.29 -15.07
CA ASN A 90 -6.07 -2.53 -14.41
C ASN A 90 -4.56 -2.57 -14.10
N SER A 91 -3.92 -1.41 -14.17
CA SER A 91 -2.48 -1.21 -14.05
C SER A 91 -2.23 0.11 -13.28
N PHE A 92 -0.97 0.48 -13.11
CA PHE A 92 -0.59 1.76 -12.55
C PHE A 92 0.78 2.20 -13.06
N TYR A 93 1.01 3.51 -13.09
CA TYR A 93 2.31 4.08 -13.38
C TYR A 93 3.10 4.29 -12.10
N VAL A 94 4.39 4.02 -12.15
CA VAL A 94 5.35 4.37 -11.09
C VAL A 94 6.47 5.22 -11.67
N SER A 95 6.85 6.29 -10.97
CA SER A 95 7.93 7.20 -11.38
C SER A 95 9.11 7.19 -10.40
N ASN A 96 10.32 6.87 -10.89
CA ASN A 96 11.59 7.15 -10.21
C ASN A 96 12.66 7.29 -11.31
N ALA A 97 12.93 8.54 -11.71
CA ALA A 97 13.69 8.95 -12.91
C ALA A 97 13.06 8.60 -14.28
N LEU A 98 12.37 7.47 -14.41
CA LEU A 98 11.57 7.08 -15.58
C LEU A 98 10.14 6.73 -15.16
N VAL A 99 9.18 6.88 -16.08
CA VAL A 99 7.80 6.41 -15.89
C VAL A 99 7.69 4.99 -16.41
N ARG A 100 7.25 4.07 -15.55
CA ARG A 100 7.02 2.66 -15.91
C ARG A 100 5.58 2.30 -15.62
N ARG A 101 4.99 1.46 -16.47
CA ARG A 101 3.64 0.91 -16.27
C ARG A 101 3.77 -0.49 -15.69
N LEU A 102 3.04 -0.76 -14.62
CA LEU A 102 3.00 -2.06 -13.95
C LEU A 102 1.58 -2.59 -13.92
N ASN A 103 1.45 -3.91 -14.09
CA ASN A 103 0.18 -4.59 -13.92
C ASN A 103 -0.10 -4.81 -12.44
N SER A 104 -1.36 -5.09 -12.11
CA SER A 104 -1.78 -5.44 -10.75
C SER A 104 -0.91 -6.55 -10.15
N ASP A 105 -0.41 -7.48 -10.95
CA ASP A 105 0.36 -8.65 -10.50
C ASP A 105 1.86 -8.38 -10.34
N GLY A 106 2.35 -7.27 -10.89
CA GLY A 106 3.75 -6.89 -10.89
C GLY A 106 4.20 -6.30 -12.22
N PRO A 107 5.52 -6.25 -12.45
CA PRO A 107 6.09 -5.82 -13.72
C PRO A 107 5.51 -6.63 -14.88
N ASP A 108 5.29 -5.95 -16.00
CA ASP A 108 4.84 -6.59 -17.21
C ASP A 108 5.89 -7.62 -17.69
N ARG A 109 5.62 -8.91 -17.50
CA ARG A 109 6.47 -10.01 -17.98
C ARG A 109 6.33 -10.25 -19.48
N SER A 110 5.37 -9.60 -20.15
CA SER A 110 5.14 -9.76 -21.59
C SER A 110 6.03 -8.86 -22.45
N GLY A 111 6.86 -8.02 -21.82
CA GLY A 111 7.80 -7.12 -22.48
C GLY A 111 9.25 -7.46 -22.19
N SER A 112 9.72 -8.67 -22.50
CA SER A 112 11.11 -8.79 -22.94
C SER A 112 11.20 -8.09 -24.30
N SER A 113 11.95 -7.00 -24.43
CA SER A 113 12.44 -6.51 -25.73
C SER A 113 13.39 -5.33 -25.53
N PRO A 114 14.45 -5.16 -26.35
CA PRO A 114 15.38 -6.11 -26.95
C PRO A 114 16.73 -6.18 -26.21
#